data_AF-A0A964H6T0-F1
#
_entry.id   AF-A0A964H6T0-F1
#
_cell.length_a   1.000
_cell.length_b   1.000
_cell.length_c   1.000
_cell.angle_alpha   90.00
_cell.angle_beta   90.00
_cell.angle_gamma   90.00
#
_symmetry.space_group_name_H-M   'P 1'
#
loop_
_entity.id
_entity.type
_entity.pdbx_description
1 polymer ?
#
loop_
_entity_poly.entity_id
_entity_poly.type
_entity_poly.pdbx_seq_one_letter_code
_entity_poly.pdbx_strand_id
1 'polypeptide(L)' 'NDSLRFPDEFVRHKILDAIGDMGLLGHNFIGEYSAFAGGHKLNHLLTKKLVAENALQEITLGEELTQFSITPAISRHF' A
#
# COMPACT_ATOMS: atom_id res chain seq x y z
N ASN A 1 16.29 3.87 -23.44
CA ASN A 1 15.50 2.76 -22.87
C ASN A 1 14.07 3.28 -22.89
N ASP A 2 13.45 3.24 -24.07
CA ASP A 2 12.37 4.18 -24.42
C ASP A 2 11.00 3.51 -24.47
N SER A 3 10.89 2.30 -23.93
CA SER A 3 9.65 1.54 -23.87
C SER A 3 9.24 1.32 -22.43
N LEU A 4 7.94 1.49 -22.17
CA LEU A 4 7.34 1.07 -20.92
C LEU A 4 7.52 -0.45 -20.75
N ARG A 5 7.82 -0.88 -19.52
CA ARG A 5 7.87 -2.30 -19.16
C ARG A 5 6.48 -2.94 -19.22
N PHE A 6 5.45 -2.15 -18.93
CA PHE A 6 4.05 -2.54 -18.98
C PHE A 6 3.18 -1.39 -19.52
N PRO A 7 2.08 -1.68 -20.24
CA PRO A 7 1.17 -0.64 -20.72
C PRO A 7 0.59 0.26 -19.60
N ASP A 8 0.49 -0.27 -18.38
CA ASP A 8 -0.05 0.37 -17.18
C ASP A 8 1.04 0.78 -16.17
N GLU A 9 2.30 0.90 -16.61
CA GLU A 9 3.46 1.14 -15.73
C GLU A 9 3.31 2.38 -14.85
N PHE A 10 2.71 3.46 -15.34
CA PHE A 10 2.46 4.67 -14.53
C PHE A 10 1.55 4.41 -13.32
N VAL A 11 0.49 3.60 -13.50
CA VAL A 11 -0.42 3.25 -12.40
C VAL A 11 0.28 2.32 -11.40
N ARG A 12 1.07 1.36 -11.90
CA ARG A 12 1.88 0.48 -11.05
C ARG A 12 2.88 1.26 -10.21
N HIS A 13 3.50 2.30 -10.77
CA HIS A 13 4.38 3.19 -10.01
C HIS A 13 3.64 3.92 -8.90
N LYS A 14 2.39 4.36 -9.13
CA LYS A 14 1.58 4.98 -8.07
C LYS A 14 1.20 4.02 -6.96
N ILE A 15 0.96 2.75 -7.30
CA ILE A 15 0.76 1.69 -6.30
C ILE A 15 2.04 1.47 -5.50
N LEU A 16 3.20 1.42 -6.18
CA LEU A 16 4.50 1.27 -5.52
C LEU A 16 4.84 2.46 -4.60
N ASP A 17 4.56 3.69 -5.05
CA ASP A 17 4.67 4.92 -4.26
C ASP A 17 3.85 4.80 -2.97
N ALA A 18 2.58 4.36 -3.07
CA ALA A 18 1.70 4.19 -1.92
C ALA A 18 2.19 3.13 -0.93
N ILE A 19 2.71 2.00 -1.43
CA ILE A 19 3.33 0.98 -0.57
C ILE A 19 4.53 1.56 0.18
N GLY A 20 5.38 2.33 -0.52
CA GLY A 20 6.53 3.00 0.08
C GLY A 20 6.13 4.01 1.17
N ASP A 21 5.12 4.84 0.90
CA ASP A 21 4.61 5.83 1.85
C ASP A 21 4.01 5.17 3.10
N MET A 22 3.28 4.06 2.95
CA MET A 22 2.74 3.30 4.09
C MET A 22 3.84 2.59 4.90
N GLY A 23 4.97 2.25 4.26
CA GLY A 23 6.16 1.73 4.93
C GLY A 23 6.75 2.68 5.99
N LEU A 24 6.43 3.98 5.92
CA LEU A 24 6.83 4.96 6.94
C LEU A 24 6.17 4.72 8.31
N LEU A 25 5.16 3.84 8.40
CA LEU A 25 4.57 3.41 9.67
C LEU A 25 5.53 2.55 10.51
N GLY A 26 6.64 2.05 9.94
CA GLY A 26 7.63 1.24 10.65
C GLY A 26 7.23 -0.22 10.88
N HIS A 27 6.04 -0.61 10.43
CA HIS A 27 5.50 -1.97 10.49
C HIS A 27 4.96 -2.38 9.12
N ASN A 28 4.84 -3.69 8.88
CA ASN A 28 4.12 -4.19 7.71
C ASN A 28 2.64 -3.83 7.84
N PHE A 29 2.09 -3.21 6.79
CA PHE A 29 0.69 -2.84 6.74
C PHE A 29 -0.14 -3.98 6.16
N ILE A 30 -1.15 -4.42 6.92
CA ILE A 30 -2.15 -5.39 6.46
C ILE A 30 -3.50 -4.68 6.43
N GLY A 31 -4.07 -4.53 5.25
CA GLY A 31 -5.36 -3.87 5.07
C GLY A 31 -5.69 -3.62 3.60
N GLU A 32 -6.87 -3.08 3.36
CA GLU A 32 -7.29 -2.61 2.04
C GLU A 32 -6.90 -1.14 1.88
N TYR A 33 -6.30 -0.80 0.74
CA TYR A 33 -5.98 0.57 0.37
C TYR A 33 -6.66 0.93 -0.95
N SER A 34 -7.45 2.00 -0.93
CA SER A 34 -8.11 2.55 -2.10
C SER A 34 -7.81 4.04 -2.21
N ALA A 35 -7.41 4.48 -3.40
CA ALA A 35 -7.13 5.88 -3.66
C ALA A 35 -7.53 6.28 -5.08
N PHE A 36 -8.22 7.41 -5.20
CA PHE A 36 -8.51 8.05 -6.48
C PHE A 36 -7.54 9.20 -6.69
N ALA A 37 -6.80 9.18 -7.80
CA ALA A 37 -5.74 10.17 -8.08
C ALA A 37 -4.76 10.38 -6.90
N GLY A 38 -4.36 9.28 -6.25
CA GLY A 38 -3.48 9.29 -5.07
C GLY A 38 -2.07 9.85 -5.35
N GLY A 39 -1.43 10.36 -4.31
CA GLY A 39 -0.05 10.85 -4.36
C GLY A 39 0.54 11.05 -2.97
N HIS A 40 1.86 11.26 -2.90
CA HIS A 40 2.63 11.25 -1.65
C HIS A 40 2.05 12.14 -0.54
N LYS A 41 1.59 13.36 -0.88
CA LYS A 41 0.99 14.26 0.11
C LYS A 41 -0.26 13.63 0.75
N LEU A 42 -1.11 12.97 -0.03
CA LEU A 42 -2.33 12.35 0.48
C LEU A 42 -2.01 11.10 1.31
N ASN A 43 -1.06 10.29 0.85
CA ASN A 43 -0.60 9.10 1.57
C ASN A 43 0.01 9.47 2.94
N HIS A 44 0.81 10.52 2.99
CA HIS A 44 1.37 11.06 4.23
C HIS A 44 0.30 11.59 5.19
N LEU A 45 -0.74 12.24 4.67
CA LEU A 45 -1.86 12.68 5.50
C LEU A 45 -2.65 11.50 6.05
N LEU A 46 -2.81 10.44 5.25
CA LEU A 46 -3.44 9.19 5.69
C LEU A 46 -2.64 8.53 6.81
N THR A 47 -1.33 8.33 6.65
CA THR A 47 -0.50 7.71 7.71
C THR A 47 -0.52 8.52 9.00
N LYS A 48 -0.41 9.85 8.91
CA LYS A 48 -0.56 10.73 10.07
C LYS A 48 -1.92 10.58 10.76
N LYS A 49 -3.01 10.53 9.99
CA LYS A 49 -4.36 10.39 10.51
C LYS A 49 -4.55 9.04 11.22
N LEU A 50 -4.08 7.96 10.61
CA LEU A 50 -4.14 6.61 11.19
C LEU A 50 -3.47 6.54 12.56
N VAL A 51 -2.29 7.15 12.69
CA VAL A 51 -1.56 7.23 13.96
C VAL A 51 -2.28 8.14 14.96
N ALA A 52 -2.71 9.33 14.54
CA ALA A 52 -3.37 10.30 15.41
C ALA A 52 -4.69 9.80 15.99
N GLU A 53 -5.46 9.03 15.20
CA GLU A 53 -6.74 8.45 15.62
C GLU A 53 -6.58 7.08 16.32
N ASN A 54 -5.34 6.60 16.49
CA ASN A 54 -5.05 5.26 17.00
C ASN A 54 -5.85 4.17 16.26
N ALA A 55 -5.98 4.33 14.94
CA ALA A 55 -6.78 3.48 14.06
C ALA A 55 -6.00 2.24 13.58
N LEU A 56 -4.83 1.97 14.16
CA LEU A 56 -3.98 0.84 13.85
C LEU A 56 -3.98 -0.12 15.03
N GLN A 57 -4.01 -1.41 14.72
CA GLN A 57 -3.81 -2.47 15.69
C GLN A 57 -2.50 -3.20 15.36
N GLU A 58 -1.62 -3.34 16.34
CA GLU A 58 -0.42 -4.14 16.20
C GLU A 58 -0.77 -5.63 16.30
N ILE A 59 -0.29 -6.41 15.34
CA ILE A 59 -0.52 -7.86 15.26
C ILE A 59 0.84 -8.54 15.13
N THR A 60 1.17 -9.40 16.08
CA THR A 60 2.34 -10.28 15.99
C THR A 60 1.96 -11.54 15.24
N LEU A 61 2.57 -11.75 14.09
CA LEU A 61 2.38 -12.96 13.30
C LEU A 61 3.26 -14.06 13.91
N GLY A 62 2.66 -15.17 14.32
CA GLY A 62 3.39 -16.37 14.76
C GLY A 62 4.10 -17.07 13.59
N GLU A 63 4.93 -18.08 13.89
CA GLU A 63 5.78 -18.79 12.91
C GLU A 63 5.01 -19.50 11.76
N GLU A 64 3.68 -19.60 11.82
CA GLU A 64 2.84 -20.29 10.82
C GLU A 64 2.46 -19.47 9.56
N LEU A 65 3.12 -18.33 9.26
CA LEU A 65 2.73 -17.49 8.11
C LEU A 65 3.59 -17.61 6.85
N THR A 66 4.30 -18.72 6.67
CA THR A 66 4.88 -19.05 5.35
C THR A 66 3.81 -19.31 4.28
N GLN A 67 2.52 -19.33 4.64
CA GLN A 67 1.42 -19.65 3.73
C GLN A 67 0.32 -18.57 3.65
N PHE A 68 0.67 -17.28 3.72
CA PHE A 68 -0.20 -16.26 3.12
C PHE A 68 0.21 -16.05 1.66
N SER A 69 -0.49 -16.72 0.75
CA SER A 69 -0.47 -16.32 -0.65
C SER A 69 -1.08 -14.92 -0.75
N ILE A 70 -0.22 -13.90 -0.91
CA ILE A 70 -0.67 -12.56 -1.30
C ILE A 70 -1.25 -12.74 -2.70
N THR A 71 -2.56 -12.98 -2.79
CA THR A 71 -3.26 -12.89 -4.07
C THR A 71 -3.45 -11.39 -4.26
N PRO A 72 -2.75 -10.73 -5.20
CA PRO A 72 -2.97 -9.32 -5.42
C PRO A 72 -4.39 -9.17 -5.97
N ALA A 73 -5.35 -8.86 -5.10
CA ALA A 73 -6.67 -8.43 -5.49
C ALA A 73 -6.55 -7.00 -6.02
N ILE A 74 -5.93 -6.84 -7.19
CA ILE A 74 -5.99 -5.58 -7.94
C ILE A 74 -7.40 -5.54 -8.51
N SER A 75 -8.34 -5.04 -7.70
CA SER A 75 -9.70 -4.77 -8.17
C SER A 75 -9.62 -3.56 -9.10
N ARG A 76 -9.59 -3.84 -10.41
CA ARG A 76 -9.44 -2.89 -11.50
C ARG A 76 -10.72 -2.06 -11.63
N HIS A 77 -10.91 -1.09 -10.76
CA HIS A 77 -11.89 -0.02 -10.97
C HIS A 77 -11.21 1.09 -11.76
N PHE A 78 -11.58 1.20 -13.04
CA PHE A 78 -11.27 2.36 -13.88
C PHE A 78 -12.20 3.52 -13.57
#